data_AF-A0A7L0UID6-F1
#
_entry.id   AF-A0A7L0UID6-F1
#
_cell.length_a   1.000
_cell.length_b   1.000
_cell.length_c   1.000
_cell.angle_alpha   90.00
_cell.angle_beta   90.00
_cell.angle_gamma   90.00
#
_symmetry.space_group_name_H-M   'P 1'
#
loop_
_entity.id
_entity.type
_entity.pdbx_description
1 polymer ?
#
loop_
_entity_poly.entity_id
_entity_poly.type
_entity_poly.pdbx_seq_one_letter_code
_entity_poly.pdbx_strand_id
1 'polypeptide(L)'
;YLSEEDVLDQANPFVQLVSGVVWLLRDGEVYVGQSQIAECGEIQTTGTFNKFINVISARTAVGHDSQGQLVLAHVDGQTESRGVNLWEMAEFLKQQGIINAINLDGGGSATLVLNGTLANYPSEHCSFDNMWRCPRSISTIMCVHEPACQPADCSGHGDCVEGECHCSGGFWRGPACDILDCGPSNCSLHGVCTDSGCLCDAGWIGSNCSEECPMGWYGPNCQKQCVCEHTCPCDPETGSCNVTHHLAIQEQLNKEMLLMWIFLLSNRKSWISITSVLALLLVISTMGNVGLFLKARSERHHKSGDYLYHPLREMNGEA
;
A
#
# COMPACT_ATOMS: atom_id res chain seq x y z
N TYR A 1 -20.06 -33.04 -3.72
CA TYR A 1 -21.45 -33.38 -3.34
C TYR A 1 -21.59 -33.21 -1.85
N LEU A 2 -22.67 -32.58 -1.41
CA LEU A 2 -22.91 -32.25 -0.01
C LEU A 2 -24.29 -32.81 0.37
N SER A 3 -24.40 -33.35 1.58
CA SER A 3 -25.69 -33.65 2.19
C SER A 3 -26.35 -32.37 2.72
N GLU A 4 -27.63 -32.46 3.08
CA GLU A 4 -28.33 -31.36 3.74
C GLU A 4 -27.68 -31.02 5.11
N GLU A 5 -27.19 -32.04 5.83
CA GLU A 5 -26.48 -31.85 7.10
C GLU A 5 -25.19 -31.04 6.92
N ASP A 6 -24.42 -31.31 5.85
CA ASP A 6 -23.20 -30.55 5.54
C ASP A 6 -23.51 -29.07 5.25
N VAL A 7 -24.62 -28.80 4.55
CA VAL A 7 -25.04 -27.42 4.20
C VAL A 7 -25.53 -26.65 5.42
N LEU A 8 -26.13 -27.35 6.40
CA LEU A 8 -26.72 -26.76 7.61
C LEU A 8 -25.75 -26.71 8.80
N ASP A 9 -24.49 -27.11 8.64
CA ASP A 9 -23.50 -27.04 9.71
C ASP A 9 -23.33 -25.60 10.24
N GLN A 10 -23.29 -25.48 11.56
CA GLN A 10 -23.13 -24.20 12.27
C GLN A 10 -21.74 -24.02 12.88
N ALA A 11 -20.91 -25.07 12.93
CA ALA A 11 -19.56 -24.96 13.47
C ALA A 11 -18.64 -24.16 12.55
N ASN A 12 -18.75 -24.37 11.24
CA ASN A 12 -18.07 -23.59 10.21
C ASN A 12 -19.01 -23.37 9.00
N PRO A 13 -20.01 -22.48 9.13
CA PRO A 13 -21.09 -22.37 8.16
C PRO A 13 -20.59 -21.85 6.81
N PHE A 14 -21.22 -22.31 5.73
CA PHE A 14 -21.00 -21.73 4.41
C PHE A 14 -21.40 -20.25 4.39
N VAL A 15 -20.45 -19.38 4.02
CA VAL A 15 -20.73 -17.95 3.77
C VAL A 15 -21.24 -17.69 2.35
N GLN A 16 -20.86 -18.56 1.41
CA GLN A 16 -21.28 -18.54 0.01
C GLN A 16 -21.46 -19.98 -0.47
N LEU A 17 -22.55 -20.26 -1.19
CA LEU A 17 -22.83 -21.58 -1.74
C LEU A 17 -23.60 -21.45 -3.05
N VAL A 18 -23.16 -22.18 -4.08
CA VAL A 18 -23.85 -22.28 -5.37
C VAL A 18 -23.83 -23.74 -5.83
N SER A 19 -24.90 -24.15 -6.52
CA SER A 19 -25.03 -25.49 -7.08
C SER A 19 -24.92 -25.44 -8.60
N GLY A 20 -24.20 -26.42 -9.15
CA GLY A 20 -24.10 -26.66 -10.58
C GLY A 20 -24.63 -28.04 -10.97
N VAL A 21 -24.34 -28.46 -12.19
CA VAL A 21 -24.62 -29.82 -12.70
C VAL A 21 -23.37 -30.30 -13.42
N VAL A 22 -22.88 -31.49 -13.05
CA VAL A 22 -21.60 -32.12 -13.39
C VAL A 22 -20.41 -31.50 -12.65
N TRP A 23 -19.72 -32.36 -11.89
CA TRP A 23 -18.39 -32.09 -11.35
C TRP A 23 -17.34 -32.41 -12.42
N LEU A 24 -16.71 -31.36 -12.98
CA LEU A 24 -15.80 -31.47 -14.12
C LEU A 24 -14.46 -32.08 -13.72
N LEU A 25 -13.85 -31.55 -12.66
CA LEU A 25 -12.52 -31.96 -12.17
C LEU A 25 -12.56 -32.24 -10.69
N ARG A 26 -11.97 -33.35 -10.27
CA ARG A 26 -11.76 -33.72 -8.88
C ARG A 26 -10.31 -34.10 -8.66
N ASP A 27 -9.65 -33.43 -7.72
CA ASP A 27 -8.24 -33.67 -7.37
C ASP A 27 -7.30 -33.65 -8.59
N GLY A 28 -7.54 -32.72 -9.52
CA GLY A 28 -6.76 -32.53 -10.75
C GLY A 28 -7.13 -33.49 -11.88
N GLU A 29 -8.12 -34.36 -11.70
CA GLU A 29 -8.52 -35.38 -12.67
C GLU A 29 -9.94 -35.19 -13.19
N VAL A 30 -10.17 -35.58 -14.46
CA VAL A 30 -11.50 -35.49 -15.08
C VAL A 30 -12.49 -36.41 -14.37
N TYR A 31 -13.62 -35.84 -13.95
CA TYR A 31 -14.63 -36.52 -13.12
C TYR A 31 -16.03 -36.59 -13.76
N VAL A 32 -16.17 -36.14 -15.01
CA VAL A 32 -17.44 -36.08 -15.76
C VAL A 32 -18.17 -37.43 -15.80
N GLY A 33 -17.45 -38.54 -16.01
CA GLY A 33 -18.05 -39.88 -16.07
C GLY A 33 -18.63 -40.34 -14.72
N GLN A 34 -17.96 -40.03 -13.62
CA GLN A 34 -18.41 -40.33 -12.27
C GLN A 34 -19.60 -39.43 -11.90
N SER A 35 -19.59 -38.17 -12.31
CA SER A 35 -20.74 -37.27 -12.15
C SER A 35 -21.97 -37.75 -12.91
N GLN A 36 -21.79 -38.35 -14.09
CA GLN A 36 -22.90 -38.95 -14.82
C GLN A 36 -23.61 -40.04 -14.01
N ILE A 37 -22.87 -40.83 -13.23
CA ILE A 37 -23.43 -41.86 -12.37
C ILE A 37 -24.06 -41.25 -11.11
N ALA A 38 -23.41 -40.24 -10.52
CA ALA A 38 -23.85 -39.64 -9.26
C ALA A 38 -25.08 -38.73 -9.40
N GLU A 39 -25.22 -38.02 -10.53
CA GLU A 39 -26.24 -36.99 -10.72
C GLU A 39 -27.39 -37.44 -11.63
N CYS A 40 -27.22 -38.54 -12.38
CA CYS A 40 -28.30 -39.14 -13.14
C CYS A 40 -28.99 -40.21 -12.28
N GLY A 41 -30.25 -39.99 -11.93
CA GLY A 41 -31.09 -41.06 -11.38
C GLY A 41 -31.36 -42.14 -12.44
N GLU A 42 -31.51 -43.40 -12.02
CA GLU A 42 -31.77 -44.56 -12.91
C GLU A 42 -33.06 -44.44 -13.76
N ILE A 43 -33.88 -43.41 -13.54
CA ILE A 43 -35.25 -43.25 -14.07
C ILE A 43 -35.30 -42.20 -15.20
N GLN A 44 -34.31 -41.33 -15.34
CA GLN A 44 -34.26 -40.40 -16.47
C GLN A 44 -33.83 -41.15 -17.73
N THR A 45 -34.42 -40.80 -18.88
CA THR A 45 -33.95 -41.29 -20.17
C THR A 45 -32.50 -40.87 -20.31
N THR A 46 -31.57 -41.80 -20.05
CA THR A 46 -30.11 -41.60 -20.04
C THR A 46 -29.60 -40.81 -21.25
N GLY A 47 -30.34 -40.85 -22.37
CA GLY A 47 -30.12 -40.04 -23.56
C GLY A 47 -30.16 -38.51 -23.38
N THR A 48 -30.99 -37.93 -22.50
CA THR A 48 -31.06 -36.46 -22.34
C THR A 48 -29.88 -35.92 -21.55
N PHE A 49 -29.52 -36.56 -20.45
CA PHE A 49 -28.34 -36.18 -19.65
C PHE A 49 -27.04 -36.46 -20.42
N ASN A 50 -26.97 -37.59 -21.11
CA ASN A 50 -25.83 -37.89 -21.98
C ASN A 50 -25.74 -36.88 -23.15
N LYS A 51 -26.86 -36.42 -23.71
CA LYS A 51 -26.86 -35.32 -24.68
C LYS A 51 -26.35 -34.04 -24.03
N PHE A 52 -26.78 -33.69 -22.82
CA PHE A 52 -26.30 -32.50 -22.11
C PHE A 52 -24.78 -32.51 -21.91
N ILE A 53 -24.18 -33.66 -21.56
CA ILE A 53 -22.73 -33.79 -21.40
C ILE A 53 -21.99 -33.61 -22.72
N ASN A 54 -22.44 -34.31 -23.77
CA ASN A 54 -21.68 -34.44 -25.02
C ASN A 54 -21.98 -33.35 -26.06
N VAL A 55 -23.09 -32.62 -25.93
CA VAL A 55 -23.42 -31.55 -26.86
C VAL A 55 -22.49 -30.36 -26.67
N ILE A 56 -21.95 -29.83 -27.76
CA ILE A 56 -21.22 -28.56 -27.73
C ILE A 56 -22.22 -27.43 -27.49
N SER A 57 -21.86 -26.49 -26.61
CA SER A 57 -22.64 -25.28 -26.34
C SER A 57 -21.75 -24.22 -25.69
N ALA A 58 -22.31 -23.06 -25.37
CA ALA A 58 -21.69 -22.15 -24.44
C ALA A 58 -21.68 -22.78 -23.04
N ARG A 59 -20.60 -22.61 -22.27
CA ARG A 59 -20.41 -23.22 -20.95
C ARG A 59 -19.84 -22.22 -19.96
N THR A 60 -20.23 -22.36 -18.69
CA THR A 60 -19.60 -21.65 -17.58
C THR A 60 -19.21 -22.65 -16.50
N ALA A 61 -18.13 -22.38 -15.78
CA ALA A 61 -17.65 -23.23 -14.71
C ALA A 61 -16.99 -22.39 -13.62
N VAL A 62 -16.98 -22.94 -12.41
CA VAL A 62 -16.25 -22.39 -11.26
C VAL A 62 -15.36 -23.48 -10.69
N GLY A 63 -14.15 -23.11 -10.30
CA GLY A 63 -13.20 -24.01 -9.67
C GLY A 63 -12.14 -23.28 -8.86
N HIS A 64 -11.09 -24.00 -8.49
CA HIS A 64 -9.91 -23.42 -7.87
C HIS A 64 -8.62 -24.11 -8.34
N ASP A 65 -7.53 -23.38 -8.27
CA ASP A 65 -6.20 -23.90 -8.59
C ASP A 65 -5.49 -24.48 -7.35
N SER A 66 -4.22 -24.86 -7.53
CA SER A 66 -3.36 -25.40 -6.47
C SER A 66 -2.94 -24.38 -5.40
N GLN A 67 -3.08 -23.08 -5.68
CA GLN A 67 -2.74 -21.98 -4.78
C GLN A 67 -3.96 -21.53 -3.96
N GLY A 68 -5.13 -22.10 -4.22
CA GLY A 68 -6.38 -21.74 -3.56
C GLY A 68 -7.07 -20.52 -4.19
N GLN A 69 -6.66 -20.09 -5.38
CA GLN A 69 -7.32 -19.01 -6.09
C GLN A 69 -8.62 -19.51 -6.74
N LEU A 70 -9.69 -18.70 -6.61
CA LEU A 70 -10.95 -18.94 -7.30
C LEU A 70 -10.76 -18.72 -8.81
N VAL A 71 -11.28 -19.65 -9.61
CA VAL A 71 -11.26 -19.56 -11.07
C VAL A 71 -12.69 -19.59 -11.60
N LEU A 72 -13.04 -18.57 -12.38
CA LEU A 72 -14.27 -18.51 -13.16
C LEU A 72 -13.92 -18.70 -14.62
N ALA A 73 -14.57 -19.66 -15.27
CA ALA A 73 -14.34 -19.97 -16.67
C ALA A 73 -15.63 -19.79 -17.48
N HIS A 74 -15.49 -19.17 -18.64
CA HIS A 74 -16.58 -18.88 -19.57
C HIS A 74 -16.15 -19.20 -21.00
N VAL A 75 -16.99 -19.91 -21.74
CA VAL A 75 -16.78 -20.21 -23.15
C VAL A 75 -18.05 -19.88 -23.92
N ASP A 76 -17.95 -18.96 -24.87
CA ASP A 76 -19.04 -18.63 -25.80
C ASP A 76 -19.37 -19.82 -26.71
N GLY A 77 -20.62 -19.90 -27.15
CA GLY A 77 -21.07 -21.01 -27.99
C GLY A 77 -22.53 -20.91 -28.40
N GLN A 78 -23.01 -21.97 -29.03
CA GLN A 78 -24.40 -22.17 -29.41
C GLN A 78 -24.63 -23.67 -29.41
N THR A 79 -25.65 -24.13 -28.67
CA THR A 79 -26.00 -25.55 -28.59
C THR A 79 -26.05 -26.19 -29.99
N GLU A 80 -25.35 -27.32 -30.15
CA GLU A 80 -25.20 -28.09 -31.40
C GLU A 80 -24.41 -27.41 -32.53
N SER A 81 -23.83 -26.22 -32.31
CA SER A 81 -23.16 -25.46 -33.37
C SER A 81 -21.76 -24.95 -33.00
N ARG A 82 -21.59 -24.34 -31.82
CA ARG A 82 -20.33 -23.70 -31.40
C ARG A 82 -20.10 -23.88 -29.90
N GLY A 83 -18.86 -23.74 -29.47
CA GLY A 83 -18.45 -23.85 -28.06
C GLY A 83 -17.85 -25.22 -27.78
N VAL A 84 -18.06 -25.72 -26.57
CA VAL A 84 -17.43 -26.96 -26.08
C VAL A 84 -18.44 -27.87 -25.37
N ASN A 85 -18.15 -29.17 -25.37
CA ASN A 85 -18.84 -30.13 -24.51
C ASN A 85 -18.16 -30.18 -23.12
N LEU A 86 -18.72 -30.96 -22.17
CA LEU A 86 -18.20 -30.98 -20.80
C LEU A 86 -16.87 -31.71 -20.66
N TRP A 87 -16.55 -32.66 -21.54
CA TRP A 87 -15.25 -33.34 -21.56
C TRP A 87 -14.15 -32.39 -22.01
N GLU A 88 -14.38 -31.65 -23.09
CA GLU A 88 -13.47 -30.63 -23.60
C GLU A 88 -13.24 -29.51 -22.58
N MET A 89 -14.30 -29.07 -21.90
CA MET A 89 -14.19 -28.09 -20.83
C MET A 89 -13.34 -28.61 -19.66
N ALA A 90 -13.57 -29.86 -19.22
CA ALA A 90 -12.79 -30.46 -18.13
C ALA A 90 -11.30 -30.58 -18.50
N GLU A 91 -11.00 -31.09 -19.69
CA GLU A 91 -9.61 -31.20 -20.17
C GLU A 91 -8.95 -29.83 -20.32
N PHE A 92 -9.66 -28.82 -20.82
CA PHE A 92 -9.14 -27.45 -20.88
C PHE A 92 -8.77 -26.93 -19.49
N LEU A 93 -9.67 -27.04 -18.52
CA LEU A 93 -9.42 -26.60 -17.13
C LEU A 93 -8.26 -27.38 -16.50
N LYS A 94 -8.16 -28.70 -16.75
CA LYS A 94 -7.07 -29.53 -16.26
C LYS A 94 -5.73 -29.04 -16.80
N GLN A 95 -5.66 -28.71 -18.09
CA GLN A 95 -4.46 -28.15 -18.73
C GLN A 95 -4.08 -26.78 -18.16
N GLN A 96 -5.04 -26.00 -17.67
CA GLN A 96 -4.76 -24.73 -16.96
C GLN A 96 -4.33 -24.93 -15.49
N GLY A 97 -4.22 -26.17 -15.00
CA GLY A 97 -3.79 -26.46 -13.62
C GLY A 97 -4.89 -26.33 -12.57
N ILE A 98 -6.17 -26.39 -12.98
CA ILE A 98 -7.32 -26.35 -12.07
C ILE A 98 -7.46 -27.70 -11.36
N ILE A 99 -7.70 -27.67 -10.04
CA ILE A 99 -7.73 -28.87 -9.18
C ILE A 99 -9.15 -29.40 -9.06
N ASN A 100 -10.09 -28.55 -8.66
CA ASN A 100 -11.51 -28.90 -8.60
C ASN A 100 -12.32 -27.87 -9.37
N ALA A 101 -13.31 -28.33 -10.14
CA ALA A 101 -14.22 -27.44 -10.86
C ALA A 101 -15.58 -28.09 -11.09
N ILE A 102 -16.66 -27.32 -10.98
CA ILE A 102 -18.03 -27.74 -11.32
C ILE A 102 -18.55 -26.92 -12.51
N ASN A 103 -19.40 -27.55 -13.33
CA ASN A 103 -20.09 -26.85 -14.42
C ASN A 103 -21.33 -26.13 -13.87
N LEU A 104 -21.53 -24.89 -14.31
CA LEU A 104 -22.68 -24.05 -13.99
C LEU A 104 -23.62 -23.95 -15.20
N ASP A 105 -24.59 -23.02 -15.14
CA ASP A 105 -25.54 -22.84 -16.24
C ASP A 105 -24.86 -22.36 -17.53
N GLY A 106 -25.35 -22.82 -18.67
CA GLY A 106 -24.71 -22.64 -19.97
C GLY A 106 -25.68 -22.21 -21.07
N GLY A 107 -25.31 -22.47 -22.32
CA GLY A 107 -26.11 -22.10 -23.48
C GLY A 107 -26.46 -20.62 -23.49
N GLY A 108 -27.76 -20.29 -23.63
CA GLY A 108 -28.24 -18.91 -23.63
C GLY A 108 -27.99 -18.13 -22.35
N SER A 109 -27.75 -18.83 -21.23
CA SER A 109 -27.48 -18.21 -19.94
C SER A 109 -26.02 -17.77 -19.77
N ALA A 110 -25.09 -18.34 -20.55
CA ALA A 110 -23.67 -18.06 -20.42
C ALA A 110 -23.36 -16.58 -20.72
N THR A 111 -23.03 -15.82 -19.67
CA THR A 111 -22.89 -14.37 -19.72
C THR A 111 -21.70 -13.94 -18.87
N LEU A 112 -20.83 -13.11 -19.45
CA LEU A 112 -19.70 -12.47 -18.76
C LEU A 112 -19.91 -10.95 -18.78
N VAL A 113 -19.83 -10.35 -17.60
CA VAL A 113 -19.93 -8.89 -17.42
C VAL A 113 -18.64 -8.42 -16.77
N LEU A 114 -17.96 -7.45 -17.41
CA LEU A 114 -16.77 -6.80 -16.87
C LEU A 114 -17.11 -5.34 -16.58
N ASN A 115 -16.93 -4.92 -15.33
CA ASN A 115 -17.22 -3.55 -14.84
C ASN A 115 -18.62 -3.05 -15.26
N GLY A 116 -19.64 -3.91 -15.11
CA GLY A 116 -21.03 -3.58 -15.45
C GLY A 116 -21.37 -3.60 -16.94
N THR A 117 -20.42 -3.93 -17.82
CA THR A 117 -20.62 -4.00 -19.28
C THR A 117 -20.53 -5.44 -19.78
N LEU A 118 -21.45 -5.84 -20.67
CA LEU A 118 -21.41 -7.14 -21.32
C LEU A 118 -20.10 -7.32 -22.09
N ALA A 119 -19.39 -8.42 -21.84
CA ALA A 119 -18.04 -8.67 -22.36
C ALA A 119 -17.92 -9.98 -23.17
N ASN A 120 -19.02 -10.67 -23.44
CA ASN A 120 -19.06 -11.87 -24.29
C ASN A 120 -20.12 -11.77 -25.40
N TYR A 121 -20.24 -12.83 -26.20
CA TYR A 121 -21.26 -12.97 -27.24
C TYR A 121 -22.35 -13.99 -26.85
N PRO A 122 -23.50 -13.53 -26.33
CA PRO A 122 -24.61 -14.42 -25.98
C PRO A 122 -25.13 -15.24 -27.16
N SER A 123 -25.75 -16.38 -26.86
CA SER A 123 -26.29 -17.28 -27.89
C SER A 123 -27.76 -17.03 -28.22
N GLU A 124 -28.53 -16.32 -27.39
CA GLU A 124 -29.95 -16.08 -27.69
C GLU A 124 -30.15 -14.97 -28.71
N HIS A 125 -31.18 -15.11 -29.54
CA HIS A 125 -31.61 -14.04 -30.43
C HIS A 125 -32.42 -13.01 -29.65
N CYS A 126 -32.29 -11.74 -30.01
CA CYS A 126 -33.10 -10.68 -29.44
C CYS A 126 -34.57 -10.84 -29.86
N SER A 127 -35.51 -10.59 -28.95
CA SER A 127 -36.95 -10.73 -29.22
C SER A 127 -37.48 -9.77 -30.29
N PHE A 128 -36.83 -8.62 -30.46
CA PHE A 128 -37.19 -7.58 -31.43
C PHE A 128 -36.56 -7.78 -32.81
N ASP A 129 -35.45 -8.54 -32.90
CA ASP A 129 -34.73 -8.77 -34.14
C ASP A 129 -33.86 -10.03 -34.04
N ASN A 130 -34.14 -11.02 -34.89
CA ASN A 130 -33.44 -12.29 -34.92
C ASN A 130 -32.02 -12.21 -35.49
N MET A 131 -31.59 -11.06 -36.00
CA MET A 131 -30.20 -10.86 -36.43
C MET A 131 -29.26 -10.63 -35.23
N TRP A 132 -29.75 -9.97 -34.18
CA TRP A 132 -28.95 -9.60 -33.02
C TRP A 132 -28.96 -10.67 -31.94
N ARG A 133 -27.89 -10.70 -31.15
CA ARG A 133 -27.78 -11.58 -29.98
C ARG A 133 -27.96 -10.80 -28.70
N CYS A 134 -28.75 -11.34 -27.78
CA CYS A 134 -29.09 -10.71 -26.51
C CYS A 134 -28.76 -11.64 -25.34
N PRO A 135 -28.32 -11.10 -24.19
CA PRO A 135 -28.18 -11.86 -22.96
C PRO A 135 -29.55 -12.29 -22.43
N ARG A 136 -29.57 -13.44 -21.75
CA ARG A 136 -30.78 -13.99 -21.13
C ARG A 136 -30.95 -13.46 -19.70
N SER A 137 -32.20 -13.26 -19.28
CA SER A 137 -32.52 -13.09 -17.85
C SER A 137 -32.31 -14.41 -17.10
N ILE A 138 -31.34 -14.43 -16.18
CA ILE A 138 -30.95 -15.62 -15.40
C ILE A 138 -31.39 -15.51 -13.93
N SER A 139 -31.04 -16.51 -13.11
CA SER A 139 -31.38 -16.54 -11.68
C SER A 139 -30.29 -15.93 -10.79
N THR A 140 -29.28 -16.71 -10.40
CA THR A 140 -28.18 -16.26 -9.53
C THR A 140 -26.96 -15.81 -10.33
N ILE A 141 -26.13 -14.94 -9.75
CA ILE A 141 -24.91 -14.40 -10.36
C ILE A 141 -23.73 -14.68 -9.44
N MET A 142 -22.61 -15.12 -10.03
CA MET A 142 -21.32 -15.11 -9.35
C MET A 142 -20.65 -13.76 -9.56
N CYS A 143 -20.50 -12.99 -8.48
CA CYS A 143 -19.89 -11.67 -8.49
C CYS A 143 -18.50 -11.75 -7.86
N VAL A 144 -17.50 -11.16 -8.51
CA VAL A 144 -16.19 -10.89 -7.93
C VAL A 144 -16.09 -9.38 -7.77
N HIS A 145 -15.87 -8.94 -6.55
CA HIS A 145 -15.73 -7.53 -6.20
C HIS A 145 -14.56 -7.36 -5.22
N GLU A 146 -14.09 -6.12 -5.09
CA GLU A 146 -13.08 -5.79 -4.08
C GLU A 146 -13.63 -6.07 -2.67
N PRO A 147 -12.82 -6.61 -1.76
CA PRO A 147 -13.27 -6.86 -0.39
C PRO A 147 -13.80 -5.57 0.25
N ALA A 148 -14.95 -5.66 0.91
CA ALA A 148 -15.54 -4.53 1.59
C ALA A 148 -14.94 -4.39 3.01
N CYS A 149 -14.51 -3.19 3.37
CA CYS A 149 -14.11 -2.89 4.74
C CYS A 149 -15.32 -2.88 5.68
N GLN A 150 -15.08 -3.23 6.95
CA GLN A 150 -16.07 -3.05 8.03
C GLN A 150 -15.51 -2.11 9.12
N PRO A 151 -16.21 -1.01 9.44
CA PRO A 151 -17.41 -0.49 8.79
C PRO A 151 -17.11 -0.02 7.36
N ALA A 152 -18.18 0.08 6.55
CA ALA A 152 -18.06 0.64 5.20
C ALA A 152 -17.42 2.04 5.29
N ASP A 153 -16.57 2.36 4.31
CA ASP A 153 -15.87 3.65 4.22
C ASP A 153 -14.89 3.94 5.37
N CYS A 154 -14.43 2.93 6.12
CA CYS A 154 -13.43 3.11 7.18
C CYS A 154 -13.80 4.22 8.18
N SER A 155 -15.09 4.25 8.55
CA SER A 155 -15.70 5.28 9.41
C SER A 155 -15.61 6.71 8.86
N GLY A 156 -15.32 6.89 7.56
CA GLY A 156 -15.05 8.17 6.91
C GLY A 156 -13.64 8.73 7.20
N HIS A 157 -12.76 7.91 7.76
CA HIS A 157 -11.46 8.32 8.28
C HIS A 157 -10.30 7.51 7.68
N GLY A 158 -10.49 6.92 6.51
CA GLY A 158 -9.47 6.15 5.82
C GLY A 158 -9.89 5.71 4.43
N ASP A 159 -8.94 5.16 3.69
CA ASP A 159 -9.19 4.52 2.41
C ASP A 159 -9.29 2.99 2.60
N CYS A 160 -10.28 2.36 1.98
CA CYS A 160 -10.41 0.91 1.98
C CYS A 160 -9.54 0.31 0.89
N VAL A 161 -8.53 -0.48 1.28
CA VAL A 161 -7.59 -1.12 0.35
C VAL A 161 -7.59 -2.62 0.63
N GLU A 162 -8.03 -3.43 -0.34
CA GLU A 162 -8.10 -4.90 -0.23
C GLU A 162 -8.89 -5.41 1.00
N GLY A 163 -9.86 -4.63 1.49
CA GLY A 163 -10.67 -4.97 2.67
C GLY A 163 -10.06 -4.54 4.00
N GLU A 164 -8.89 -3.92 3.98
CA GLU A 164 -8.26 -3.31 5.15
C GLU A 164 -8.39 -1.78 5.09
N CYS A 165 -8.65 -1.17 6.24
CA CYS A 165 -8.72 0.27 6.35
C CYS A 165 -7.34 0.88 6.57
N HIS A 166 -6.93 1.75 5.64
CA HIS A 166 -5.76 2.58 5.78
C HIS A 166 -6.19 3.97 6.26
N CYS A 167 -5.98 4.25 7.55
CA CYS A 167 -6.47 5.48 8.16
C CYS A 167 -5.80 6.73 7.60
N SER A 168 -6.62 7.74 7.32
CA SER A 168 -6.24 9.05 6.83
C SER A 168 -5.91 9.98 7.99
N GLY A 169 -4.80 10.70 7.87
CA GLY A 169 -4.30 11.57 8.95
C GLY A 169 -3.55 10.83 10.06
N GLY A 170 -2.92 11.58 10.96
CA GLY A 170 -2.07 11.02 12.03
C GLY A 170 -2.82 10.59 13.30
N PHE A 171 -4.13 10.79 13.35
CA PHE A 171 -4.91 10.75 14.59
C PHE A 171 -6.03 9.70 14.59
N TRP A 172 -6.25 8.98 13.49
CA TRP A 172 -7.24 7.89 13.44
C TRP A 172 -6.53 6.54 13.48
N ARG A 173 -7.01 5.63 14.31
CA ARG A 173 -6.45 4.30 14.53
C ARG A 173 -7.55 3.25 14.64
N GLY A 174 -7.10 2.00 14.75
CA GLY A 174 -7.97 0.82 14.81
C GLY A 174 -8.21 0.24 13.43
N PRO A 175 -8.70 -1.01 13.36
CA PRO A 175 -8.97 -1.70 12.10
C PRO A 175 -10.08 -1.03 11.27
N ALA A 176 -10.86 -0.15 11.89
CA ALA A 176 -12.01 0.56 11.33
C ALA A 176 -11.79 2.07 11.20
N CYS A 177 -10.62 2.59 11.59
CA CYS A 177 -10.33 4.02 11.72
C CYS A 177 -11.35 4.79 12.58
N ASP A 178 -11.95 4.12 13.57
CA ASP A 178 -12.97 4.65 14.47
C ASP A 178 -12.40 5.12 15.82
N ILE A 179 -11.12 4.86 16.07
CA ILE A 179 -10.45 5.26 17.31
C ILE A 179 -9.68 6.55 17.06
N LEU A 180 -10.19 7.65 17.60
CA LEU A 180 -9.48 8.91 17.64
C LEU A 180 -8.36 8.85 18.69
N ASP A 181 -7.12 9.06 18.26
CA ASP A 181 -5.91 9.15 19.08
C ASP A 181 -5.05 10.35 18.70
N CYS A 182 -5.15 11.42 19.49
CA CYS A 182 -4.30 12.59 19.33
C CYS A 182 -2.91 12.49 20.00
N GLY A 183 -2.46 11.29 20.39
CA GLY A 183 -1.16 11.07 21.03
C GLY A 183 -1.23 11.11 22.57
N PRO A 184 -0.11 11.42 23.27
CA PRO A 184 -0.02 11.25 24.72
C PRO A 184 -1.11 12.05 25.44
N SER A 185 -1.86 11.37 26.30
CA SER A 185 -2.96 11.92 27.08
C SER A 185 -3.99 12.73 26.26
N ASN A 186 -4.16 12.42 24.97
CA ASN A 186 -5.11 13.06 24.06
C ASN A 186 -4.94 14.60 24.00
N CYS A 187 -3.87 15.06 23.34
CA CYS A 187 -3.41 16.46 23.34
C CYS A 187 -2.71 16.91 24.64
N SER A 188 -1.96 16.02 25.28
CA SER A 188 -1.12 16.32 26.46
C SER A 188 -1.85 16.97 27.63
N LEU A 189 -3.19 16.85 27.69
CA LEU A 189 -4.08 17.57 28.64
C LEU A 189 -4.10 19.11 28.46
N HIS A 190 -3.58 19.61 27.34
CA HIS A 190 -3.46 21.03 26.99
C HIS A 190 -4.20 21.36 25.70
N GLY A 191 -5.28 20.62 25.41
CA GLY A 191 -6.10 20.87 24.25
C GLY A 191 -7.24 19.87 24.12
N VAL A 192 -7.99 20.05 23.04
CA VAL A 192 -9.11 19.19 22.67
C VAL A 192 -8.76 18.48 21.36
N CYS A 193 -8.89 17.16 21.36
CA CYS A 193 -8.69 16.34 20.18
C CYS A 193 -9.90 16.43 19.25
N THR A 194 -9.66 16.88 18.02
CA THR A 194 -10.67 16.98 16.95
C THR A 194 -10.29 16.09 15.77
N ASP A 195 -11.20 15.99 14.80
CA ASP A 195 -11.00 15.30 13.51
C ASP A 195 -9.80 15.80 12.69
N SER A 196 -9.34 17.03 12.96
CA SER A 196 -8.23 17.72 12.30
C SER A 196 -6.94 17.73 13.15
N GLY A 197 -6.96 17.08 14.32
CA GLY A 197 -5.84 17.01 15.26
C GLY A 197 -6.11 17.75 16.56
N CYS A 198 -5.06 18.13 17.27
CA CYS A 198 -5.23 18.86 18.53
C CYS A 198 -5.51 20.34 18.32
N LEU A 199 -6.59 20.81 18.93
CA LEU A 199 -6.81 22.23 19.17
C LEU A 199 -6.23 22.58 20.54
N CYS A 200 -5.07 23.24 20.55
CA CYS A 200 -4.40 23.55 21.82
C CYS A 200 -5.07 24.68 22.58
N ASP A 201 -5.11 24.51 23.90
CA ASP A 201 -5.51 25.52 24.85
C ASP A 201 -4.58 26.74 24.75
N ALA A 202 -5.00 27.86 25.33
CA ALA A 202 -4.17 29.04 25.38
C ALA A 202 -2.84 28.74 26.09
N GLY A 203 -1.73 29.21 25.54
CA GLY A 203 -0.40 28.97 26.10
C GLY A 203 0.32 27.74 25.56
N TRP A 204 -0.34 26.94 24.70
CA TRP A 204 0.22 25.70 24.16
C TRP A 204 0.15 25.63 22.63
N ILE A 205 1.09 24.90 22.03
CA ILE A 205 1.23 24.64 20.59
C ILE A 205 1.85 23.25 20.36
N GLY A 206 1.97 22.86 19.10
CA GLY A 206 2.50 21.58 18.65
C GLY A 206 1.39 20.64 18.20
N SER A 207 1.75 19.55 17.51
CA SER A 207 0.77 18.61 16.96
C SER A 207 -0.07 17.89 18.03
N ASN A 208 0.40 17.88 19.28
CA ASN A 208 -0.23 17.25 20.44
C ASN A 208 -0.28 18.18 21.68
N CYS A 209 -0.11 19.49 21.49
CA CYS A 209 -0.11 20.48 22.58
C CYS A 209 0.90 20.24 23.70
N SER A 210 2.06 19.65 23.37
CA SER A 210 3.13 19.40 24.35
C SER A 210 4.11 20.55 24.50
N GLU A 211 4.03 21.57 23.65
CA GLU A 211 4.96 22.70 23.63
C GLU A 211 4.27 23.96 24.17
N GLU A 212 4.92 24.66 25.09
CA GLU A 212 4.46 25.99 25.52
C GLU A 212 4.64 27.03 24.40
N CYS A 213 3.86 28.11 24.44
CA CYS A 213 3.99 29.17 23.44
C CYS A 213 5.42 29.72 23.36
N PRO A 214 5.96 29.91 22.14
CA PRO A 214 7.23 30.57 21.98
C PRO A 214 7.16 32.00 22.50
N MET A 215 8.28 32.50 23.04
CA MET A 215 8.36 33.85 23.57
C MET A 215 7.86 34.89 22.57
N GLY A 216 6.95 35.76 23.03
CA GLY A 216 6.32 36.78 22.19
C GLY A 216 5.01 36.35 21.55
N TRP A 217 4.52 35.13 21.82
CA TRP A 217 3.24 34.63 21.34
C TRP A 217 2.35 34.16 22.49
N TYR A 218 1.03 34.23 22.31
CA TYR A 218 0.05 33.86 23.32
C TYR A 218 -1.28 33.40 22.69
N GLY A 219 -2.16 32.88 23.55
CA GLY A 219 -3.51 32.44 23.18
C GLY A 219 -3.55 31.02 22.60
N PRO A 220 -4.73 30.55 22.15
CA PRO A 220 -4.90 29.20 21.62
C PRO A 220 -4.03 28.97 20.38
N ASN A 221 -3.32 27.84 20.34
CA ASN A 221 -2.31 27.53 19.33
C ASN A 221 -1.26 28.64 19.12
N CYS A 222 -1.07 29.52 20.12
CA CYS A 222 -0.14 30.65 20.10
C CYS A 222 -0.28 31.55 18.86
N GLN A 223 -1.50 31.76 18.37
CA GLN A 223 -1.75 32.51 17.13
C GLN A 223 -1.68 34.04 17.30
N LYS A 224 -1.52 34.55 18.52
CA LYS A 224 -1.50 36.00 18.81
C LYS A 224 -0.11 36.44 19.24
N GLN A 225 0.32 37.62 18.80
CA GLN A 225 1.61 38.20 19.16
C GLN A 225 1.46 39.16 20.36
N CYS A 226 2.39 39.09 21.31
CA CYS A 226 2.44 40.00 22.46
C CYS A 226 2.60 41.47 22.01
N VAL A 227 1.89 42.38 22.67
CA VAL A 227 1.98 43.84 22.43
C VAL A 227 2.41 44.55 23.71
N CYS A 228 3.70 44.46 24.06
CA CYS A 228 4.29 45.09 25.24
C CYS A 228 5.36 46.12 24.84
N GLU A 229 5.42 47.28 25.51
CA GLU A 229 6.32 48.39 25.13
C GLU A 229 7.82 48.10 25.28
N HIS A 230 8.23 47.28 26.26
CA HIS A 230 9.65 47.08 26.56
C HIS A 230 9.97 45.62 26.95
N THR A 231 10.23 44.78 25.95
CA THR A 231 10.70 43.38 26.04
C THR A 231 9.66 42.32 26.46
N CYS A 232 9.45 41.36 25.55
CA CYS A 232 8.90 40.03 25.84
C CYS A 232 9.68 39.37 27.00
N PRO A 233 9.06 38.47 27.80
CA PRO A 233 7.82 37.74 27.51
C PRO A 233 6.54 38.34 28.11
N CYS A 234 5.42 38.19 27.39
CA CYS A 234 4.07 38.31 27.95
C CYS A 234 3.55 36.93 28.40
N ASP A 235 2.51 36.92 29.21
CA ASP A 235 1.87 35.67 29.67
C ASP A 235 1.34 34.86 28.47
N PRO A 236 1.71 33.57 28.33
CA PRO A 236 1.41 32.79 27.13
C PRO A 236 -0.08 32.43 27.00
N GLU A 237 -0.86 32.45 28.10
CA GLU A 237 -2.30 32.20 28.05
C GLU A 237 -3.08 33.48 27.73
N THR A 238 -2.80 34.54 28.48
CA THR A 238 -3.61 35.77 28.52
C THR A 238 -3.06 36.91 27.68
N GLY A 239 -1.76 36.90 27.36
CA GLY A 239 -1.06 38.00 26.69
C GLY A 239 -0.70 39.16 27.62
N SER A 240 -0.87 39.01 28.94
CA SER A 240 -0.60 40.07 29.92
C SER A 240 0.88 40.41 30.00
N CYS A 241 1.22 41.71 29.96
CA CYS A 241 2.59 42.20 30.12
C CYS A 241 3.00 42.39 31.58
N ASN A 242 2.08 42.18 32.54
CA ASN A 242 2.33 42.37 33.97
C ASN A 242 2.88 41.09 34.63
N VAL A 243 3.83 40.43 33.95
CA VAL A 243 4.44 39.20 34.46
C VAL A 243 5.71 39.56 35.21
N THR A 244 5.75 39.26 36.50
CA THR A 244 6.97 39.40 37.31
C THR A 244 7.88 38.19 37.07
N HIS A 245 8.37 38.02 35.83
CA HIS A 245 9.30 36.94 35.48
C HIS A 245 10.74 37.29 35.88
N HIS A 246 10.94 37.73 37.12
CA HIS A 246 12.24 38.21 37.58
C HIS A 246 13.22 37.08 37.93
N LEU A 247 12.78 35.81 37.94
CA LEU A 247 13.59 34.66 38.35
C LEU A 247 13.88 33.64 37.23
N ALA A 248 12.98 33.42 36.26
CA ALA A 248 13.22 32.37 35.26
C ALA A 248 14.19 32.78 34.14
N ILE A 249 14.31 34.08 33.83
CA ILE A 249 15.25 34.58 32.81
C ILE A 249 16.70 34.24 33.22
N GLN A 250 16.99 34.32 34.52
CA GLN A 250 18.32 34.05 35.04
C GLN A 250 18.65 32.56 35.07
N GLU A 251 17.66 31.68 35.23
CA GLU A 251 17.85 30.23 35.21
C GLU A 251 18.01 29.68 33.78
N GLN A 252 17.24 30.20 32.81
CA GLN A 252 17.33 29.79 31.40
C GLN A 252 18.66 30.23 30.75
N LEU A 253 19.10 31.47 31.01
CA LEU A 253 20.40 31.97 30.55
C LEU A 253 21.57 31.17 31.16
N ASN A 254 21.45 30.77 32.43
CA ASN A 254 22.47 29.95 33.08
C ASN A 254 22.48 28.50 32.56
N LYS A 255 21.34 27.92 32.19
CA LYS A 255 21.26 26.57 31.59
C LYS A 255 21.84 26.52 30.18
N GLU A 256 21.46 27.46 29.31
CA GLU A 256 22.00 27.53 27.94
C GLU A 256 23.50 27.83 27.94
N MET A 257 23.94 28.74 28.81
CA MET A 257 25.36 29.03 28.99
C MET A 257 26.09 27.79 29.52
N LEU A 258 25.57 27.10 30.56
CA LEU A 258 26.16 25.89 31.11
C LEU A 258 26.20 24.72 30.09
N LEU A 259 25.14 24.52 29.30
CA LEU A 259 25.13 23.52 28.22
C LEU A 259 26.17 23.84 27.15
N MET A 260 26.33 25.11 26.78
CA MET A 260 27.37 25.54 25.84
C MET A 260 28.78 25.30 26.39
N TRP A 261 29.02 25.57 27.68
CA TRP A 261 30.29 25.27 28.35
C TRP A 261 30.57 23.77 28.46
N ILE A 262 29.56 22.96 28.81
CA ILE A 262 29.68 21.49 28.87
C ILE A 262 29.94 20.91 27.48
N PHE A 263 29.27 21.40 26.43
CA PHE A 263 29.47 20.92 25.07
C PHE A 263 30.88 21.22 24.54
N LEU A 264 31.44 22.39 24.90
CA LEU A 264 32.82 22.78 24.58
C LEU A 264 33.87 21.94 25.35
N LEU A 265 33.58 21.53 26.59
CA LEU A 265 34.48 20.72 27.42
C LEU A 265 34.36 19.20 27.18
N SER A 266 33.19 18.71 26.75
CA SER A 266 32.87 17.27 26.72
C SER A 266 33.23 16.57 25.41
N ASN A 267 33.33 17.29 24.29
CA ASN A 267 33.49 16.64 23.00
C ASN A 267 34.95 16.26 22.68
N ARG A 268 35.31 15.01 23.01
CA ARG A 268 36.60 14.36 22.70
C ARG A 268 37.02 14.50 21.23
N LYS A 269 36.05 14.54 20.30
CA LYS A 269 36.28 14.74 18.86
C LYS A 269 36.78 16.15 18.52
N SER A 270 36.32 17.18 19.24
CA SER A 270 36.77 18.56 19.03
C SER A 270 38.20 18.77 19.51
N TRP A 271 38.58 18.17 20.64
CA TRP A 271 39.97 18.17 21.11
C TRP A 271 40.92 17.42 20.17
N ILE A 272 40.48 16.30 19.59
CA ILE A 272 41.25 15.57 18.58
C ILE A 272 41.40 16.41 17.30
N SER A 273 40.34 17.12 16.88
CA SER A 273 40.39 18.00 15.71
C SER A 273 41.37 19.16 15.91
N ILE A 274 41.29 19.86 17.05
CA ILE A 274 42.17 20.99 17.37
C ILE A 274 43.63 20.52 17.48
N THR A 275 43.91 19.40 18.14
CA THR A 275 45.27 18.86 18.24
C THR A 275 45.80 18.38 16.88
N SER A 276 44.96 17.81 16.02
CA SER A 276 45.34 17.40 14.67
C SER A 276 45.68 18.60 13.77
N VAL A 277 44.91 19.68 13.84
CA VAL A 277 45.19 20.91 13.07
C VAL A 277 46.49 21.56 13.55
N LEU A 278 46.71 21.65 14.87
CA LEU A 278 47.95 22.19 15.42
C LEU A 278 49.17 21.34 15.04
N ALA A 279 49.03 20.00 15.08
CA ALA A 279 50.08 19.08 14.64
C ALA A 279 50.37 19.24 13.13
N LEU A 280 49.34 19.39 12.30
CA LEU A 280 49.50 19.63 10.86
C LEU A 280 50.24 20.94 10.58
N LEU A 281 49.90 22.02 11.29
CA LEU A 281 50.61 23.31 11.16
C LEU A 281 52.09 23.21 11.59
N LEU A 282 52.39 22.41 12.62
CA LEU A 282 53.75 22.12 13.06
C LEU A 282 54.53 21.32 12.00
N VAL A 283 53.88 20.34 11.37
CA VAL A 283 54.45 19.57 10.26
C VAL A 283 54.71 20.48 9.04
N ILE A 284 53.76 21.34 8.68
CA ILE A 284 53.95 22.29 7.57
C ILE A 284 55.11 23.25 7.86
N SER A 285 55.21 23.77 9.09
CA SER A 285 56.30 24.64 9.51
C SER A 285 57.66 23.94 9.49
N THR A 286 57.73 22.69 9.96
CA THR A 286 58.96 21.90 9.92
C THR A 286 59.34 21.51 8.49
N MET A 287 58.39 21.13 7.65
CA MET A 287 58.62 20.88 6.21
C MET A 287 59.10 22.13 5.48
N GLY A 288 58.55 23.31 5.79
CA GLY A 288 59.02 24.58 5.25
C GLY A 288 60.48 24.87 5.64
N ASN A 289 60.82 24.66 6.91
CA ASN A 289 62.20 24.84 7.40
C ASN A 289 63.17 23.81 6.81
N VAL A 290 62.76 22.54 6.65
CA VAL A 290 63.56 21.51 5.97
C VAL A 290 63.69 21.82 4.48
N GLY A 291 62.65 22.31 3.83
CA GLY A 291 62.67 22.74 2.43
C GLY A 291 63.64 23.89 2.18
N LEU A 292 63.69 24.88 3.08
CA LEU A 292 64.70 25.95 3.05
C LEU A 292 66.12 25.40 3.24
N PHE A 293 66.30 24.44 4.14
CA PHE A 293 67.59 23.77 4.37
C PHE A 293 68.05 22.93 3.17
N LEU A 294 67.12 22.22 2.50
CA LEU A 294 67.40 21.43 1.30
C LEU A 294 67.59 22.31 0.06
N LYS A 295 66.91 23.46 -0.06
CA LYS A 295 67.12 24.43 -1.15
C LYS A 295 68.52 25.05 -1.08
N ALA A 296 69.00 25.35 0.14
CA ALA A 296 70.39 25.76 0.38
C ALA A 296 71.43 24.67 0.07
N ARG A 297 70.99 23.40 -0.01
CA ARG A 297 71.82 22.25 -0.43
C ARG A 297 71.70 21.96 -1.94
N SER A 298 70.56 22.27 -2.56
CA SER A 298 70.23 22.01 -3.97
C SER A 298 70.87 23.02 -4.93
N GLU A 299 71.09 24.28 -4.52
CA GLU A 299 71.88 25.25 -5.30
C GLU A 299 73.36 24.86 -5.48
N ARG A 300 73.82 23.78 -4.80
CA ARG A 300 75.17 23.22 -4.96
C ARG A 300 75.28 22.04 -5.94
N HIS A 301 74.19 21.52 -6.51
CA HIS A 301 74.26 20.42 -7.51
C HIS A 301 73.59 20.80 -8.83
N HIS A 302 74.44 21.42 -9.64
CA HIS A 302 74.26 21.78 -11.04
C HIS A 302 74.14 20.53 -11.96
N LYS A 303 73.28 20.64 -12.99
CA LYS A 303 73.27 19.96 -14.32
C LYS A 303 72.50 18.64 -14.57
N SER A 304 71.86 18.64 -15.76
CA SER A 304 71.34 17.55 -16.62
C SER A 304 69.83 17.23 -16.44
N GLY A 305 68.91 17.64 -17.32
CA GLY A 305 68.52 17.06 -18.64
C GLY A 305 67.30 16.11 -18.42
N ASP A 306 66.19 16.03 -19.15
CA ASP A 306 65.81 16.34 -20.55
C ASP A 306 64.26 16.49 -20.68
N TYR A 307 63.81 17.02 -21.83
CA TYR A 307 62.43 17.29 -22.27
C TYR A 307 61.82 16.14 -23.11
N LEU A 308 60.48 16.05 -23.19
CA LEU A 308 59.74 15.03 -23.96
C LEU A 308 58.66 15.67 -24.88
N TYR A 309 58.54 15.17 -26.12
CA TYR A 309 57.73 15.66 -27.25
C TYR A 309 56.37 14.93 -27.39
N HIS A 310 55.33 15.61 -27.89
CA HIS A 310 54.02 15.02 -28.26
C HIS A 310 53.56 15.49 -29.66
N PRO A 311 53.20 14.58 -30.59
CA PRO A 311 52.71 14.93 -31.92
C PRO A 311 51.18 15.14 -31.97
N LEU A 312 50.77 16.19 -32.68
CA LEU A 312 49.38 16.57 -32.95
C LEU A 312 48.75 15.77 -34.11
N ARG A 313 47.55 15.23 -33.89
CA ARG A 313 46.61 14.85 -34.96
C ARG A 313 45.17 15.24 -34.58
N GLU A 314 44.92 16.55 -34.64
CA GLU A 314 43.60 17.15 -34.88
C GLU A 314 43.81 18.45 -35.67
N MET A 315 44.21 18.34 -36.93
CA MET A 315 44.08 19.44 -37.91
C MET A 315 43.89 18.81 -39.29
N ASN A 316 42.63 18.53 -39.63
CA ASN A 316 41.98 18.91 -40.89
C ASN A 316 40.77 18.00 -41.13
N GLY A 317 39.60 18.52 -40.78
CA GLY A 317 38.38 18.22 -41.51
C GLY A 317 38.40 18.90 -42.87
N GLU A 318 37.86 18.19 -43.84
CA GLU A 318 37.43 18.56 -45.20
C GLU A 318 38.52 18.92 -46.23
N ALA A 319 38.85 17.94 -47.08
CA ALA A 319 38.41 17.83 -48.49
C ALA A 319 39.01 16.57 -49.15
#